data_AF-A0A735QD50-F1
#
_entry.id   AF-A0A735QD50-F1
#
_cell.length_a   1.000
_cell.length_b   1.000
_cell.length_c   1.000
_cell.angle_alpha   90.00
_cell.angle_beta   90.00
_cell.angle_gamma   90.00
#
_symmetry.space_group_name_H-M   'P 1'
#
loop_
_entity.id
_entity.type
_entity.pdbx_description
1 polymer ?
#
loop_
_entity_poly.entity_id
_entity_poly.type
_entity_poly.pdbx_seq_one_letter_code
_entity_poly.pdbx_strand_id
1 'polypeptide(L)'
;YLGGNRYALSRERERTLTTHCIDSSTTVLPPATYSLTLDVNRHSDNAGFEGLAQGRGEHALMVAQEKKPLRLYVTDQSPDALSVSDSLTHRASLPWFLKDISGLHYDRNNGLLYVLSHESDVVVVSDLDGGRKVMSLRRGH
;
A
#
# COMPACT_ATOMS: atom_id res chain seq x y z
N TYR A 1 -4.56 4.14 8.69
CA TYR A 1 -5.68 3.87 9.62
C TYR A 1 -6.64 2.92 8.92
N LEU A 2 -7.10 1.87 9.60
CA LEU A 2 -7.96 0.83 9.03
C LEU A 2 -9.41 0.91 9.53
N GLY A 3 -9.74 1.82 10.46
CA GLY A 3 -11.05 1.88 11.10
C GLY A 3 -11.11 1.10 12.43
N GLY A 4 -11.96 1.56 13.35
CA GLY A 4 -12.20 0.88 14.64
C GLY A 4 -10.94 0.74 15.48
N ASN A 5 -10.17 1.82 15.65
CA ASN A 5 -8.91 1.84 16.41
C ASN A 5 -7.82 0.92 15.84
N ARG A 6 -7.95 0.41 14.62
CA ARG A 6 -6.89 -0.41 13.99
C ARG A 6 -5.99 0.40 13.09
N TYR A 7 -4.70 0.14 13.20
CA TYR A 7 -3.66 0.83 12.45
C TYR A 7 -2.72 -0.20 11.82
N ALA A 8 -2.37 0.03 10.56
CA ALA A 8 -1.29 -0.69 9.88
C ALA A 8 -0.01 0.13 9.98
N LEU A 9 1.08 -0.54 10.28
CA LEU A 9 2.41 0.03 10.37
C LEU A 9 3.33 -0.73 9.41
N SER A 10 4.00 0.00 8.53
CA SER A 10 5.10 -0.55 7.73
C SER A 10 6.40 -0.37 8.50
N ARG A 11 7.21 -1.43 8.55
CA ARG A 11 8.60 -1.41 8.97
C ARG A 11 9.45 -1.72 7.75
N GLU A 12 9.97 -0.69 7.11
CA GLU A 12 10.65 -0.79 5.82
C GLU A 12 11.91 -1.66 5.87
N ARG A 13 12.79 -1.46 6.87
CA ARG A 13 14.04 -2.24 7.02
C ARG A 13 13.74 -3.70 7.32
N GLU A 14 12.76 -3.95 8.17
CA GLU A 14 12.29 -5.28 8.52
C GLU A 14 11.35 -5.89 7.48
N ARG A 15 10.98 -5.12 6.44
CA ARG A 15 10.07 -5.50 5.34
C ARG A 15 8.78 -6.17 5.85
N THR A 16 8.30 -5.64 6.98
CA THR A 16 7.19 -6.22 7.71
C THR A 16 6.06 -5.21 7.80
N LEU A 17 4.85 -5.67 7.52
CA LEU A 17 3.62 -4.93 7.73
C LEU A 17 2.92 -5.53 8.94
N THR A 18 2.70 -4.73 9.97
CA THR A 18 1.98 -5.15 11.18
C THR A 18 0.69 -4.39 11.35
N THR A 19 -0.28 -4.99 12.04
CA THR A 19 -1.50 -4.30 12.45
C THR A 19 -1.66 -4.31 13.96
N HIS A 20 -2.13 -3.19 14.49
CA HIS A 20 -2.22 -2.94 15.92
C HIS A 20 -3.56 -2.26 16.25
N CYS A 21 -4.14 -2.60 17.39
CA CYS A 21 -5.24 -1.85 17.99
C CYS A 21 -4.65 -0.73 18.86
N ILE A 22 -4.93 0.53 18.52
CA ILE A 22 -4.46 1.72 19.23
C ILE A 22 -5.69 2.55 19.57
N ASP A 23 -5.98 2.71 20.85
CA ASP A 23 -7.10 3.50 21.37
C ASP A 23 -6.62 4.68 22.23
N SER A 24 -7.56 5.43 22.80
CA SER A 24 -7.26 6.62 23.62
C SER A 24 -6.48 6.32 24.92
N SER A 25 -6.41 5.06 25.35
CA SER A 25 -5.65 4.63 26.52
C SER A 25 -4.25 4.11 26.18
N THR A 26 -3.95 3.94 24.88
CA THR A 26 -2.70 3.33 24.43
C THR A 26 -1.53 4.30 24.61
N THR A 27 -0.60 3.96 25.51
CA THR A 27 0.65 4.71 25.76
C THR A 27 1.89 3.99 25.25
N VAL A 28 1.80 2.67 25.10
CA VAL A 28 2.83 1.80 24.53
C VAL A 28 2.19 1.00 23.41
N LEU A 29 2.89 0.85 22.28
CA LEU A 29 2.38 0.08 21.14
C LEU A 29 2.11 -1.38 21.56
N PRO A 30 0.87 -1.87 21.47
CA PRO A 30 0.56 -3.25 21.84
C PRO A 30 1.13 -4.24 20.81
N PRO A 31 1.20 -5.54 21.15
CA PRO A 31 1.62 -6.58 20.20
C PRO A 31 0.82 -6.52 18.89
N ALA A 32 1.48 -6.90 17.80
CA ALA A 32 0.82 -6.97 16.50
C ALA A 32 -0.25 -8.06 16.50
N THR A 33 -1.46 -7.71 16.04
CA THR A 33 -2.53 -8.68 15.81
C THR A 33 -2.24 -9.54 14.59
N TYR A 34 -1.68 -8.93 13.55
CA TYR A 34 -1.17 -9.62 12.36
C TYR A 34 0.18 -9.06 11.96
N SER A 35 1.02 -9.93 11.38
CA SER A 35 2.31 -9.58 10.81
C SER A 35 2.46 -10.27 9.45
N LEU A 36 2.86 -9.50 8.45
CA LEU A 36 3.20 -9.99 7.12
C LEU A 36 4.61 -9.54 6.80
N THR A 37 5.52 -10.48 6.58
CA THR A 37 6.87 -10.20 6.09
C THR A 37 6.96 -10.57 4.62
N LEU A 38 7.48 -9.66 3.80
CA LEU A 38 7.75 -9.99 2.40
C LEU A 38 8.97 -10.91 2.28
N ASP A 39 8.79 -12.08 1.69
CA ASP A 39 9.91 -12.93 1.26
C ASP A 39 10.40 -12.48 -0.13
N VAL A 40 11.11 -11.35 -0.15
CA VAL A 40 11.81 -10.85 -1.34
C VAL A 40 13.31 -10.99 -1.13
N ASN A 41 14.04 -11.24 -2.22
CA ASN A 41 15.48 -11.44 -2.22
C ASN A 41 16.20 -10.41 -1.31
N ARG A 42 16.86 -10.91 -0.26
CA ARG A 42 17.38 -10.08 0.84
C ARG A 42 18.48 -9.11 0.41
N HIS A 43 19.05 -9.29 -0.78
CA HIS A 43 20.17 -8.51 -1.32
C HIS A 43 19.84 -7.07 -1.76
N SER A 44 18.59 -6.65 -1.79
CA SER A 44 18.24 -5.25 -2.08
C SER A 44 17.82 -4.52 -0.82
N ASP A 45 18.53 -3.44 -0.47
CA ASP A 45 18.25 -2.61 0.71
C ASP A 45 16.93 -1.80 0.62
N ASN A 46 16.33 -1.73 -0.58
CA ASN A 46 15.13 -0.97 -0.92
C ASN A 46 14.01 -1.88 -1.48
N ALA A 47 13.54 -2.81 -0.66
CA ALA A 47 12.44 -3.73 -1.02
C ALA A 47 11.34 -3.78 0.03
N GLY A 48 11.21 -2.70 0.81
CA GLY A 48 10.19 -2.56 1.83
C GLY A 48 8.82 -2.23 1.26
N PHE A 49 7.84 -2.14 2.16
CA PHE A 49 6.52 -1.59 1.85
C PHE A 49 6.57 -0.06 2.02
N GLU A 50 6.30 0.69 0.96
CA GLU A 50 6.41 2.17 0.96
C GLU A 50 5.08 2.91 0.73
N GLY A 51 4.07 2.24 0.16
CA GLY A 51 2.75 2.83 -0.03
C GLY A 51 1.68 2.09 0.77
N LEU A 52 0.87 2.82 1.53
CA LEU A 52 -0.29 2.27 2.27
C LEU A 52 -1.54 3.08 1.96
N ALA A 53 -2.61 2.42 1.54
CA ALA A 53 -3.92 3.03 1.39
C ALA A 53 -5.02 2.12 1.95
N GLN A 54 -6.07 2.71 2.51
CA GLN A 54 -7.26 1.94 2.87
C GLN A 54 -7.94 1.45 1.58
N GLY A 55 -8.19 0.15 1.45
CA GLY A 55 -8.78 -0.43 0.25
C GLY A 55 -10.31 -0.26 0.15
N ARG A 56 -10.94 -1.00 -0.76
CA ARG A 56 -12.40 -0.96 -1.02
C ARG A 56 -13.25 -1.44 0.14
N GLY A 57 -12.86 -2.54 0.78
CA GLY A 57 -13.56 -3.09 1.94
C GLY A 57 -13.24 -2.32 3.23
N GLU A 58 -14.13 -2.42 4.22
CA GLU A 58 -13.94 -1.85 5.57
C GLU A 58 -12.54 -2.13 6.13
N HIS A 59 -12.02 -3.35 5.92
CA HIS A 59 -10.72 -3.81 6.42
C HIS A 59 -9.67 -4.04 5.35
N ALA A 60 -9.97 -3.65 4.11
CA ALA A 60 -9.02 -3.82 3.03
C ALA A 60 -7.86 -2.83 3.22
N LEU A 61 -6.64 -3.29 3.01
CA LEU A 61 -5.44 -2.46 2.96
C LEU A 61 -4.73 -2.72 1.65
N MET A 62 -4.44 -1.65 0.93
CA MET A 62 -3.63 -1.66 -0.28
C MET A 62 -2.19 -1.32 0.09
N VAL A 63 -1.26 -2.14 -0.38
CA VAL A 63 0.16 -2.01 -0.02
C VAL A 63 1.01 -2.03 -1.28
N ALA A 64 1.90 -1.05 -1.43
CA ALA A 64 2.90 -1.02 -2.50
C ALA A 64 4.26 -1.51 -2.02
N GLN A 65 4.93 -2.26 -2.88
CA GLN A 65 6.34 -2.59 -2.76
C GLN A 65 7.17 -1.67 -3.67
N GLU A 66 8.24 -1.08 -3.13
CA GLU A 66 9.05 -0.01 -3.74
C GLU A 66 9.70 -0.40 -5.08
N LYS A 67 10.28 -1.61 -5.23
CA LYS A 67 11.14 -1.94 -6.37
C LYS A 67 10.65 -3.10 -7.25
N LYS A 68 11.08 -3.05 -8.52
CA LYS A 68 10.66 -3.93 -9.61
C LYS A 68 10.77 -5.43 -9.29
N PRO A 69 9.73 -6.23 -9.61
CA PRO A 69 8.46 -5.78 -10.17
C PRO A 69 7.65 -4.99 -9.13
N LEU A 70 7.09 -3.84 -9.53
CA LEU A 70 6.18 -3.08 -8.68
C LEU A 70 4.98 -3.97 -8.38
N ARG A 71 4.66 -4.11 -7.09
CA ARG A 71 3.54 -4.94 -6.65
C ARG A 71 2.62 -4.13 -5.78
N LEU A 72 1.34 -4.28 -6.07
CA LEU A 72 0.24 -3.82 -5.25
C LEU A 72 -0.45 -5.04 -4.67
N TYR A 73 -0.51 -5.07 -3.35
CA TYR A 73 -1.21 -6.10 -2.61
C TYR A 73 -2.49 -5.53 -2.04
N VAL A 74 -3.56 -6.32 -2.08
CA VAL A 74 -4.70 -6.09 -1.18
C VAL A 74 -4.59 -7.11 -0.08
N THR A 75 -4.62 -6.62 1.15
CA THR A 75 -4.89 -7.47 2.29
C THR A 75 -6.31 -7.22 2.75
N ASP A 76 -7.04 -8.30 3.05
CA ASP A 76 -8.32 -8.21 3.73
C ASP A 76 -8.17 -8.92 5.07
N GLN A 77 -8.68 -8.29 6.12
CA GLN A 77 -8.67 -8.86 7.45
C GLN A 77 -10.05 -9.43 7.74
N SER A 78 -10.13 -10.76 7.77
CA SER A 78 -11.13 -11.42 8.60
C SER A 78 -10.61 -11.47 10.04
N PRO A 79 -11.47 -11.66 11.05
CA PRO A 79 -11.06 -11.83 12.44
C PRO A 79 -10.04 -12.96 12.68
N ASP A 80 -9.90 -13.89 11.72
CA ASP A 80 -9.12 -15.11 11.88
C ASP A 80 -7.92 -15.18 10.92
N ALA A 81 -7.84 -14.34 9.89
CA ALA A 81 -6.79 -14.43 8.88
C ALA A 81 -6.53 -13.12 8.12
N LEU A 82 -5.26 -12.93 7.74
CA LEU A 82 -4.84 -11.96 6.74
C LEU A 82 -4.70 -12.67 5.40
N SER A 83 -5.57 -12.35 4.44
CA SER A 83 -5.36 -12.77 3.04
C SER A 83 -4.50 -11.74 2.32
N VAL A 84 -3.63 -12.18 1.40
CA VAL A 84 -2.82 -11.30 0.56
C VAL A 84 -3.03 -11.69 -0.89
N SER A 85 -3.44 -10.74 -1.72
CA SER A 85 -3.63 -10.93 -3.17
C SER A 85 -2.86 -9.88 -3.96
N ASP A 86 -2.14 -10.31 -4.99
CA ASP A 86 -1.44 -9.45 -5.95
C ASP A 86 -2.32 -9.04 -7.15
N SER A 87 -3.60 -9.46 -7.15
CA SER A 87 -4.57 -9.14 -8.21
C SER A 87 -4.71 -7.64 -8.49
N LEU A 88 -4.41 -6.81 -7.48
CA LEU A 88 -4.42 -5.36 -7.63
C LEU A 88 -3.32 -4.86 -8.57
N THR A 89 -2.16 -5.52 -8.61
CA THR A 89 -1.06 -5.18 -9.52
C THR A 89 -1.52 -5.22 -10.97
N HIS A 90 -2.25 -6.29 -11.34
CA HIS A 90 -2.77 -6.45 -12.70
C HIS A 90 -3.91 -5.47 -12.99
N ARG A 91 -4.87 -5.33 -12.07
CA ARG A 91 -6.04 -4.45 -12.22
C ARG A 91 -5.67 -2.97 -12.32
N ALA A 92 -4.72 -2.51 -11.52
CA ALA A 92 -4.26 -1.13 -11.56
C ALA A 92 -3.56 -0.80 -12.89
N SER A 93 -3.09 -1.82 -13.62
CA SER A 93 -2.42 -1.68 -14.92
C SER A 93 -1.38 -0.57 -14.91
N LEU A 94 -0.47 -0.60 -13.93
CA LEU A 94 0.49 0.48 -13.75
C LEU A 94 1.42 0.62 -14.98
N PRO A 95 1.77 1.84 -15.40
CA PRO A 95 2.68 2.04 -16.52
C PRO A 95 4.05 1.40 -16.28
N TRP A 96 4.59 0.74 -17.32
CA TRP A 96 5.89 0.06 -17.26
C TRP A 96 7.08 0.99 -16.94
N PHE A 97 6.93 2.29 -17.20
CA PHE A 97 7.95 3.29 -16.97
C PHE A 97 8.04 3.75 -15.51
N LEU A 98 7.07 3.40 -14.65
CA LEU A 98 7.18 3.72 -13.22
C LEU A 98 8.42 3.03 -12.64
N LYS A 99 9.20 3.81 -11.90
CA LYS A 99 10.43 3.35 -11.25
C LYS A 99 10.19 2.89 -9.82
N ASP A 100 9.31 3.60 -9.11
CA ASP A 100 8.98 3.43 -7.69
C ASP A 100 7.47 3.63 -7.44
N ILE A 101 7.02 3.26 -6.24
CA ILE A 101 5.75 3.70 -5.68
C ILE A 101 6.04 4.24 -4.28
N SER A 102 5.95 5.56 -4.14
CA SER A 102 6.23 6.27 -2.89
C SER A 102 4.95 6.70 -2.15
N GLY A 103 3.78 6.49 -2.74
CA GLY A 103 2.51 6.79 -2.09
C GLY A 103 1.31 6.14 -2.76
N LEU A 104 0.32 5.81 -1.94
CA LEU A 104 -0.98 5.29 -2.39
C LEU A 104 -2.11 6.05 -1.73
N HIS A 105 -3.18 6.28 -2.47
CA HIS A 105 -4.46 6.71 -1.93
C HIS A 105 -5.59 6.09 -2.72
N TYR A 106 -6.59 5.55 -2.03
CA TYR A 106 -7.79 5.01 -2.67
C TYR A 106 -9.00 5.85 -2.29
N ASP A 107 -9.60 6.48 -3.29
CA ASP A 107 -10.84 7.23 -3.15
C ASP A 107 -12.01 6.27 -3.29
N ARG A 108 -12.62 5.91 -2.15
CA ARG A 108 -13.76 4.98 -2.10
C ARG A 108 -15.01 5.53 -2.77
N ASN A 109 -15.19 6.84 -2.81
CA ASN A 109 -16.40 7.45 -3.35
C ASN A 109 -16.41 7.36 -4.88
N ASN A 110 -15.24 7.56 -5.50
CA ASN A 110 -15.08 7.52 -6.96
C ASN A 110 -14.52 6.19 -7.47
N GLY A 111 -14.08 5.31 -6.58
CA GLY A 111 -13.49 4.03 -6.92
C GLY A 111 -12.06 4.13 -7.49
N LEU A 112 -11.36 5.24 -7.27
CA LEU A 112 -10.09 5.55 -7.94
C LEU A 112 -8.88 5.27 -7.04
N LEU A 113 -7.88 4.58 -7.59
CA LEU A 113 -6.56 4.42 -7.00
C LEU A 113 -5.59 5.48 -7.54
N TYR A 114 -5.06 6.30 -6.65
CA TYR A 114 -3.98 7.23 -6.90
C TYR A 114 -2.66 6.61 -6.47
N VAL A 115 -1.70 6.57 -7.39
CA VAL A 115 -0.36 6.03 -7.19
C VAL A 115 0.64 7.13 -7.45
N LEU A 116 1.38 7.51 -6.42
CA LEU A 116 2.47 8.47 -6.49
C LEU A 116 3.77 7.74 -6.79
N SER A 117 4.50 8.20 -7.80
CA SER A 117 5.87 7.76 -8.10
C SER A 117 6.77 8.98 -8.03
N HIS A 118 7.70 8.97 -7.07
CA HIS A 118 8.58 10.12 -6.84
C HIS A 118 9.70 10.14 -7.87
N GLU A 119 10.33 9.00 -8.15
CA GLU A 119 11.44 8.92 -9.12
C GLU A 119 11.01 9.08 -10.58
N SER A 120 9.70 8.99 -10.84
CA SER A 120 9.11 9.21 -12.17
C SER A 120 8.38 10.55 -12.29
N ASP A 121 8.32 11.36 -11.22
CA ASP A 121 7.63 12.65 -11.18
C ASP A 121 6.18 12.61 -11.68
N VAL A 122 5.42 11.57 -11.32
CA VAL A 122 4.02 11.41 -11.76
C VAL A 122 3.09 10.92 -10.66
N VAL A 123 1.80 11.23 -10.86
CA VAL A 123 0.68 10.54 -10.23
C VAL A 123 -0.08 9.78 -11.30
N VAL A 124 -0.31 8.49 -11.05
CA VAL A 124 -1.19 7.64 -11.86
C VAL A 124 -2.52 7.51 -11.16
N VAL A 125 -3.61 7.77 -11.87
CA VAL A 125 -4.98 7.56 -11.40
C VAL A 125 -5.55 6.36 -12.16
N SER A 126 -5.87 5.27 -11.46
CA SER A 126 -6.45 4.06 -12.04
C SER A 126 -7.87 3.83 -11.52
N ASP A 127 -8.76 3.37 -12.39
CA ASP A 127 -10.12 2.93 -12.01
C ASP A 127 -10.19 1.46 -11.57
N LEU A 128 -9.06 0.73 -11.59
CA LEU A 128 -8.95 -0.71 -11.31
C LEU A 128 -9.68 -1.63 -12.29
N ASP A 129 -10.21 -1.10 -13.38
CA ASP A 129 -10.84 -1.83 -14.49
C ASP A 129 -10.00 -1.75 -15.78
N GLY A 130 -8.73 -1.33 -15.63
CA GLY A 130 -7.74 -1.21 -16.70
C GLY A 130 -7.59 0.21 -17.26
N GLY A 131 -8.50 1.13 -16.93
CA GLY A 131 -8.37 2.52 -17.28
C GLY A 131 -7.40 3.26 -16.36
N ARG A 132 -6.62 4.18 -16.95
CA ARG A 132 -5.69 5.02 -16.20
C ARG A 132 -5.46 6.39 -16.83
N LYS A 133 -5.12 7.35 -15.99
CA LYS A 133 -4.60 8.67 -16.37
C LYS A 133 -3.25 8.88 -15.71
N VAL A 134 -2.34 9.57 -16.40
CA VAL A 134 -1.03 9.93 -15.87
C VAL A 134 -0.94 11.45 -15.80
N MET A 135 -0.54 11.96 -14.65
CA MET A 135 -0.38 13.39 -14.40
C MET A 135 1.06 13.65 -13.97
N SER A 136 1.74 14.57 -14.63
CA SER A 136 3.08 15.00 -14.21
C SER A 136 3.01 15.86 -12.97
N LEU A 137 3.91 15.60 -12.03
CA LEU A 137 4.14 16.46 -10.89
C LEU A 137 4.99 17.65 -11.32
N ARG A 138 4.68 18.82 -10.75
CA ARG A 138 5.53 19.99 -10.84
C ARG A 138 6.02 20.29 -9.43
N ARG A 139 7.28 20.70 -9.29
CA ARG A 139 7.78 21.19 -8.01
C ARG A 139 6.97 22.43 -7.60
N GLY A 140 6.64 22.53 -6.33
CA GLY A 140 6.05 23.74 -5.76
C GLY A 140 7.03 24.91 -5.93
N HIS A 141 6.50 26.09 -6.28
CA HIS A 141 7.25 27.34 -6.42
C HIS A 141 7.68 27.89 -5.07
#